data_AF-A0A2G6DWH9-F1
#
_entry.id   AF-A0A2G6DWH9-F1
#
_cell.length_a   1.000
_cell.length_b   1.000
_cell.length_c   1.000
_cell.angle_alpha   90.00
_cell.angle_beta   90.00
_cell.angle_gamma   90.00
#
_symmetry.space_group_name_H-M   'P 1'
#
loop_
_entity.id
_entity.type
_entity.pdbx_description
1 polymer ?
#
loop_
_entity_poly.entity_id
_entity_poly.type
_entity_poly.pdbx_seq_one_letter_code
_entity_poly.pdbx_strand_id
1 'polypeptide(L)'
;MSGSADTDAAVRPAADQSPAAPPSGILDRLARYQDLIVPVLALLIAFAIGAALIRMQGVNPWYAYETLLRSALGTERGLLRTLQKATPLVLAGLAVAVALRVGLFNIGAQGQLLWGAIAAAYVGTTLTGLPAALLIPSCMLAGMLAGALWGAIAGVLKATRGVHEVISTIMLNSIAVGIIDYLVSYPLKQQGQPIPRTAWVLQRTTLGFRFDTVGKNRHAACYAGIRIPYVISGAMFASGALAGLGGAVETLGVVHRYEAGSSSGLGFDGITIALLARSNPWATIPAALLVGALPILAGLVFGQRAKSGVALTSGWGS
;
A
#
# COMPACT_ATOMS: atom_id res chain seq x y z
N MET A 1 -55.46 -65.97 5.73
CA MET A 1 -56.49 -65.52 4.77
C MET A 1 -56.78 -64.07 5.15
N SER A 2 -56.61 -63.02 4.36
CA SER A 2 -56.42 -62.77 2.93
C SER A 2 -55.91 -61.31 2.82
N GLY A 3 -54.91 -61.00 1.98
CA GLY A 3 -55.10 -60.20 0.76
C GLY A 3 -55.37 -58.71 1.05
N SER A 4 -54.37 -57.83 0.99
CA SER A 4 -53.90 -57.09 -0.21
C SER A 4 -54.94 -56.10 -0.77
N ALA A 5 -54.76 -54.80 -0.47
CA ALA A 5 -54.97 -53.67 -1.39
C ALA A 5 -54.91 -52.35 -0.60
N ASP A 6 -53.79 -51.63 -0.72
CA ASP A 6 -53.81 -50.16 -0.89
C ASP A 6 -52.43 -49.74 -1.40
N THR A 7 -52.10 -50.29 -2.57
CA THR A 7 -51.12 -49.72 -3.50
C THR A 7 -51.87 -48.69 -4.34
N ASP A 8 -51.94 -47.44 -3.90
CA ASP A 8 -52.22 -46.28 -4.79
C ASP A 8 -52.00 -44.92 -4.10
N ALA A 9 -50.91 -44.80 -3.33
CA ALA A 9 -50.31 -43.49 -3.09
C ALA A 9 -49.60 -43.07 -4.38
N ALA A 10 -50.36 -42.51 -5.32
CA ALA A 10 -49.87 -41.97 -6.58
C ALA A 10 -48.64 -41.09 -6.33
N VAL A 11 -47.47 -41.63 -6.68
CA VAL A 11 -46.22 -40.90 -6.79
C VAL A 11 -46.48 -39.80 -7.82
N ARG A 12 -46.70 -38.57 -7.34
CA ARG A 12 -46.77 -37.41 -8.23
C ARG A 12 -45.46 -37.41 -9.03
N PRO A 13 -45.50 -37.43 -10.37
CA PRO A 13 -44.27 -37.35 -11.14
C PRO A 13 -43.53 -36.10 -10.66
N ALA A 14 -42.25 -36.29 -10.29
CA ALA A 14 -41.39 -35.20 -9.89
C ALA A 14 -41.54 -34.10 -10.94
N ALA A 15 -42.05 -32.94 -10.52
CA ALA A 15 -42.16 -31.79 -11.41
C ALA A 15 -40.82 -31.64 -12.12
N ASP A 16 -40.87 -31.65 -13.45
CA ASP A 16 -39.74 -31.44 -14.34
C ASP A 16 -39.01 -30.16 -13.89
N GLN A 17 -37.98 -30.34 -13.06
CA GLN A 17 -37.02 -29.30 -12.72
C GLN A 17 -36.02 -29.22 -13.87
N SER A 18 -36.54 -28.91 -15.06
CA SER A 18 -35.72 -28.38 -16.14
C SER A 18 -34.92 -27.20 -15.55
N PRO A 19 -33.59 -27.18 -15.70
CA PRO A 19 -32.77 -26.12 -15.13
C PRO A 19 -33.32 -24.78 -15.61
N ALA A 20 -33.69 -23.91 -14.66
CA ALA A 20 -34.22 -22.59 -14.96
C ALA A 20 -33.33 -21.93 -16.02
N ALA A 21 -33.93 -21.50 -17.14
CA ALA A 21 -33.19 -20.85 -18.22
C ALA A 21 -32.29 -19.74 -17.63
N PRO A 22 -31.00 -19.67 -18.01
CA PRO A 22 -30.11 -18.68 -17.43
C PRO A 22 -30.71 -17.29 -17.64
N PRO A 23 -30.82 -16.47 -16.59
CA PRO A 23 -31.40 -15.12 -16.68
C PRO A 23 -30.72 -14.36 -17.82
N SER A 24 -31.50 -14.01 -18.86
CA SER A 24 -31.00 -13.41 -20.11
C SER A 24 -31.39 -11.94 -20.24
N GLY A 25 -31.44 -11.21 -19.12
CA GLY A 25 -31.75 -9.78 -19.09
C GLY A 25 -30.52 -8.87 -19.22
N ILE A 26 -30.75 -7.62 -19.64
CA ILE A 26 -29.71 -6.56 -19.61
C ILE A 26 -29.22 -6.37 -18.16
N LEU A 27 -30.12 -6.45 -17.17
CA LEU A 27 -29.78 -6.36 -15.76
C LEU A 27 -28.85 -7.50 -15.30
N ASP A 28 -29.01 -8.72 -15.81
CA ASP A 28 -28.14 -9.86 -15.49
C ASP A 28 -26.75 -9.73 -16.12
N ARG A 29 -26.68 -9.15 -17.34
CA ARG A 29 -25.41 -8.79 -17.97
C ARG A 29 -24.72 -7.66 -17.21
N LEU A 30 -25.46 -6.64 -16.76
CA LEU A 30 -24.93 -5.54 -15.95
C LEU A 30 -24.46 -6.04 -14.57
N ALA A 31 -25.19 -6.96 -13.93
CA ALA A 31 -24.79 -7.61 -12.69
C ALA A 31 -23.52 -8.46 -12.88
N ARG A 32 -23.41 -9.18 -14.01
CA ARG A 32 -22.23 -9.99 -14.37
C ARG A 32 -20.96 -9.15 -14.56
N TYR A 33 -21.10 -7.90 -15.00
CA TYR A 33 -19.98 -6.97 -15.20
C TYR A 33 -19.92 -5.84 -14.16
N GLN A 34 -20.69 -5.94 -13.07
CA GLN A 34 -20.78 -4.91 -12.03
C GLN A 34 -19.39 -4.56 -11.47
N ASP A 35 -18.53 -5.57 -11.31
CA ASP A 35 -17.15 -5.43 -10.83
C ASP A 35 -16.23 -4.59 -11.74
N LEU A 36 -16.63 -4.35 -12.99
CA LEU A 36 -15.94 -3.51 -13.96
C LEU A 36 -16.69 -2.20 -14.20
N ILE A 37 -18.02 -2.26 -14.30
CA ILE A 37 -18.88 -1.11 -14.58
C ILE A 37 -18.79 -0.08 -13.45
N VAL A 38 -18.81 -0.53 -12.18
CA VAL A 38 -18.81 0.39 -11.03
C VAL A 38 -17.52 1.24 -10.99
N PRO A 39 -16.29 0.68 -11.06
CA PRO A 39 -15.07 1.47 -11.12
C PRO A 39 -15.00 2.40 -12.34
N VAL A 40 -15.43 1.93 -13.52
CA VAL A 40 -15.40 2.74 -14.75
C VAL A 40 -16.36 3.92 -14.65
N LEU A 41 -17.58 3.70 -14.15
CA LEU A 41 -18.56 4.77 -13.97
C LEU A 41 -18.08 5.78 -12.91
N ALA A 42 -17.52 5.31 -11.80
CA ALA A 42 -16.93 6.17 -10.78
C ALA A 42 -15.80 7.03 -11.35
N LEU A 43 -14.96 6.47 -12.21
CA LEU A 43 -13.89 7.19 -12.91
C LEU A 43 -14.45 8.28 -13.83
N LEU A 44 -15.47 7.94 -14.64
CA LEU A 44 -16.13 8.91 -15.54
C LEU A 44 -16.78 10.06 -14.77
N ILE A 45 -17.47 9.76 -13.67
CA ILE A 45 -18.08 10.77 -12.79
C ILE A 45 -16.99 11.65 -12.17
N ALA A 46 -15.89 11.07 -11.68
CA ALA A 46 -14.77 11.83 -11.12
C ALA A 46 -14.15 12.79 -12.15
N PHE A 47 -13.94 12.34 -13.40
CA PHE A 47 -13.50 13.22 -14.49
C PHE A 47 -14.55 14.28 -14.82
N ALA A 48 -15.85 13.95 -14.85
CA ALA A 48 -16.89 14.95 -15.12
C ALA A 48 -16.94 16.05 -14.03
N ILE A 49 -16.84 15.66 -12.75
CA ILE A 49 -16.77 16.61 -11.63
C ILE A 49 -15.50 17.45 -11.72
N GLY A 50 -14.35 16.83 -11.98
CA GLY A 50 -13.09 17.54 -12.21
C GLY A 50 -13.20 18.55 -13.35
N ALA A 51 -13.86 18.19 -14.44
CA ALA A 51 -14.04 19.05 -15.61
C ALA A 51 -14.92 20.25 -15.28
N ALA A 52 -16.00 20.02 -14.53
CA ALA A 52 -16.85 21.09 -14.02
C ALA A 52 -16.06 22.06 -13.13
N LEU A 53 -15.24 21.56 -12.20
CA LEU A 53 -14.41 22.38 -11.32
C LEU A 53 -13.36 23.19 -12.09
N ILE A 54 -12.69 22.59 -13.08
CA ILE A 54 -11.71 23.28 -13.94
C ILE A 54 -12.42 24.37 -14.76
N ARG A 55 -13.61 24.07 -15.27
CA ARG A 55 -14.41 25.02 -16.04
C ARG A 55 -14.89 26.20 -15.20
N MET A 56 -15.21 25.97 -13.93
CA MET A 56 -15.53 27.02 -12.94
C MET A 56 -14.34 27.94 -12.65
N GLN A 57 -13.11 27.44 -12.79
CA GLN A 57 -11.88 28.22 -12.66
C GLN A 57 -11.50 29.01 -13.93
N GLY A 58 -12.35 28.97 -14.97
CA GLY A 58 -12.12 29.68 -16.23
C GLY A 58 -11.13 28.99 -17.18
N VAL A 59 -10.68 27.77 -16.87
CA VAL A 59 -9.76 26.99 -17.70
C VAL A 59 -10.55 26.00 -18.55
N ASN A 60 -10.11 25.74 -19.79
CA ASN A 60 -10.71 24.70 -20.63
C ASN A 60 -10.36 23.30 -20.06
N PRO A 61 -11.36 22.47 -19.69
CA PRO A 61 -11.12 21.14 -19.12
C PRO A 61 -10.34 20.21 -20.03
N TRP A 62 -10.60 20.26 -21.34
CA TRP A 62 -9.91 19.42 -22.32
C TRP A 62 -8.41 19.72 -22.34
N TYR A 63 -8.05 21.00 -22.45
CA TYR A 63 -6.66 21.45 -22.42
C TYR A 63 -5.97 21.09 -21.09
N ALA A 64 -6.68 21.21 -19.97
CA ALA A 64 -6.16 20.81 -18.67
C ALA A 64 -5.86 19.31 -18.63
N TYR A 65 -6.76 18.44 -19.08
CA TYR A 65 -6.53 16.99 -19.11
C TYR A 65 -5.42 16.57 -20.07
N GLU A 66 -5.35 17.19 -21.25
CA GLU A 66 -4.27 16.93 -22.19
C GLU A 66 -2.91 17.32 -21.59
N THR A 67 -2.83 18.51 -20.98
CA THR A 67 -1.61 19.00 -20.34
C THR A 67 -1.21 18.10 -19.18
N LEU A 68 -2.18 17.63 -18.40
CA LEU A 68 -1.99 16.66 -17.33
C LEU A 68 -1.35 15.36 -17.86
N LEU A 69 -1.95 14.73 -18.89
CA LEU A 69 -1.43 13.50 -19.47
C LEU A 69 -0.04 13.69 -20.09
N ARG A 70 0.16 14.74 -20.87
CA ARG A 70 1.47 15.02 -21.50
C ARG A 70 2.55 15.35 -20.48
N SER A 71 2.19 15.97 -19.35
CA SER A 71 3.14 16.27 -18.28
C SER A 71 3.60 15.02 -17.53
N ALA A 72 2.71 14.04 -17.33
CA ALA A 72 3.06 12.81 -16.62
C ALA A 72 3.71 11.75 -17.54
N LEU A 73 3.24 11.60 -18.78
CA LEU A 73 3.67 10.51 -19.67
C LEU A 73 4.35 10.99 -20.96
N GLY A 74 4.06 12.22 -21.40
CA GLY A 74 4.54 12.75 -22.68
C GLY A 74 5.94 13.34 -22.65
N THR A 75 6.58 13.46 -21.48
CA THR A 75 7.95 13.98 -21.34
C THR A 75 8.84 12.97 -20.62
N GLU A 76 10.12 12.88 -21.01
CA GLU A 76 11.09 11.99 -20.38
C GLU A 76 11.19 12.20 -18.86
N ARG A 77 11.22 13.46 -18.43
CA ARG A 77 11.26 13.84 -17.00
C ARG A 77 9.96 13.48 -16.28
N GLY A 78 8.82 13.67 -16.92
CA GLY A 78 7.50 13.32 -16.38
C GLY A 78 7.36 11.82 -16.17
N LEU A 79 7.74 11.05 -17.20
CA LEU A 79 7.70 9.59 -17.17
C LEU A 79 8.65 9.04 -16.09
N LEU A 80 9.88 9.55 -16.02
CA LEU A 80 10.85 9.16 -15.01
C LEU A 80 10.34 9.43 -13.59
N ARG A 81 9.78 10.62 -13.33
CA ARG A 81 9.20 10.97 -12.02
C ARG A 81 8.02 10.09 -11.66
N THR A 82 7.17 9.77 -12.64
CA THR A 82 6.01 8.89 -12.44
C THR A 82 6.48 7.49 -12.07
N LEU A 83 7.47 6.95 -12.78
CA LEU A 83 8.05 5.63 -12.48
C LEU A 83 8.76 5.61 -11.12
N GLN A 84 9.54 6.64 -10.80
CA GLN A 84 10.22 6.79 -9.51
C GLN A 84 9.23 6.78 -8.34
N LYS A 85 8.06 7.42 -8.49
CA LYS A 85 7.01 7.43 -7.47
C LYS A 85 6.17 6.14 -7.45
N ALA A 86 5.87 5.60 -8.63
CA ALA A 86 5.04 4.40 -8.76
C ALA A 86 5.73 3.14 -8.24
N THR A 87 7.05 3.01 -8.43
CA THR A 87 7.79 1.80 -8.03
C THR A 87 7.65 1.44 -6.54
N PRO A 88 7.92 2.36 -5.57
CA PRO A 88 7.72 2.05 -4.15
C PRO A 88 6.24 1.84 -3.80
N LEU A 89 5.30 2.52 -4.50
CA LEU A 89 3.86 2.34 -4.32
C LEU A 89 3.38 0.96 -4.78
N VAL A 90 3.92 0.43 -5.89
CA VAL A 90 3.64 -0.94 -6.34
C VAL A 90 4.07 -1.92 -5.26
N LEU A 91 5.29 -1.76 -4.74
CA LEU A 91 5.84 -2.66 -3.71
C LEU A 91 5.05 -2.57 -2.40
N ALA A 92 4.65 -1.37 -1.98
CA ALA A 92 3.79 -1.16 -0.81
C ALA A 92 2.39 -1.79 -1.01
N GLY A 93 1.77 -1.59 -2.18
CA GLY A 93 0.49 -2.19 -2.51
C GLY A 93 0.55 -3.72 -2.57
N LEU A 94 1.61 -4.28 -3.14
CA LEU A 94 1.84 -5.72 -3.17
C LEU A 94 2.06 -6.29 -1.77
N ALA A 95 2.81 -5.61 -0.92
CA ALA A 95 3.01 -6.00 0.48
C ALA A 95 1.66 -6.14 1.20
N VAL A 96 0.80 -5.11 1.11
CA VAL A 96 -0.53 -5.13 1.71
C VAL A 96 -1.42 -6.21 1.06
N ALA A 97 -1.38 -6.36 -0.27
CA ALA A 97 -2.15 -7.38 -0.98
C ALA A 97 -1.78 -8.81 -0.56
N VAL A 98 -0.50 -9.09 -0.32
CA VAL A 98 -0.03 -10.39 0.19
C VAL A 98 -0.59 -10.69 1.59
N ALA A 99 -0.61 -9.69 2.48
CA ALA A 99 -1.21 -9.85 3.80
C ALA A 99 -2.75 -10.04 3.73
N LEU A 100 -3.43 -9.28 2.86
CA LEU A 100 -4.88 -9.39 2.67
C LEU A 100 -5.32 -10.77 2.19
N ARG A 101 -4.50 -11.44 1.37
CA ARG A 101 -4.79 -12.81 0.88
C ARG A 101 -4.89 -13.86 1.97
N VAL A 102 -4.29 -13.63 3.14
CA VAL A 102 -4.42 -14.50 4.32
C VAL A 102 -5.38 -13.91 5.37
N GLY A 103 -6.15 -12.88 5.00
CA GLY A 103 -7.11 -12.22 5.88
C GLY A 103 -6.49 -11.23 6.87
N LEU A 104 -5.23 -10.84 6.70
CA LEU A 104 -4.56 -9.88 7.57
C LEU A 104 -4.61 -8.47 6.98
N PHE A 105 -5.14 -7.52 7.76
CA PHE A 105 -5.14 -6.11 7.38
C PHE A 105 -3.87 -5.43 7.88
N ASN A 106 -2.80 -5.49 7.07
CA ASN A 106 -1.46 -5.01 7.46
C ASN A 106 -1.31 -3.48 7.33
N ILE A 107 -1.83 -2.74 8.30
CA ILE A 107 -1.63 -1.28 8.42
C ILE A 107 -0.15 -0.95 8.73
N GLY A 108 0.58 -1.92 9.25
CA GLY A 108 1.99 -1.80 9.63
C GLY A 108 2.96 -1.85 8.46
N ALA A 109 2.47 -1.97 7.22
CA ALA A 109 3.27 -1.85 6.01
C ALA A 109 4.09 -0.56 5.99
N GLN A 110 3.57 0.52 6.58
CA GLN A 110 4.31 1.77 6.70
C GLN A 110 5.56 1.64 7.60
N GLY A 111 5.43 1.01 8.77
CA GLY A 111 6.58 0.74 9.63
C GLY A 111 7.60 -0.18 8.96
N GLN A 112 7.13 -1.21 8.23
CA GLN A 112 7.99 -2.14 7.49
C GLN A 112 8.80 -1.42 6.39
N LEU A 113 8.14 -0.51 5.66
CA LEU A 113 8.76 0.31 4.63
C LEU A 113 9.82 1.24 5.23
N LEU A 114 9.49 1.93 6.33
CA LEU A 114 10.41 2.84 7.00
C LEU A 114 11.67 2.13 7.55
N TRP A 115 11.51 0.95 8.15
CA TRP A 115 12.64 0.13 8.60
C TRP A 115 13.50 -0.38 7.45
N GLY A 116 12.87 -0.73 6.31
CA GLY A 116 13.60 -1.10 5.10
C GLY A 116 14.42 0.05 4.52
N ALA A 117 13.84 1.26 4.50
CA ALA A 117 14.48 2.48 4.04
C ALA A 117 15.74 2.82 4.85
N ILE A 118 15.66 2.73 6.18
CA ILE A 118 16.80 3.03 7.07
C ILE A 118 17.86 1.96 7.01
N ALA A 119 17.48 0.68 6.96
CA ALA A 119 18.47 -0.39 6.83
C ALA A 119 19.25 -0.26 5.51
N ALA A 120 18.56 0.07 4.41
CA ALA A 120 19.21 0.37 3.13
C ALA A 120 20.12 1.60 3.22
N ALA A 121 19.68 2.69 3.86
CA ALA A 121 20.50 3.87 4.07
C ALA A 121 21.76 3.57 4.89
N TYR A 122 21.60 2.83 5.99
CA TYR A 122 22.69 2.45 6.89
C TYR A 122 23.73 1.61 6.15
N VAL A 123 23.30 0.57 5.43
CA VAL A 123 24.21 -0.27 4.63
C VAL A 123 24.88 0.53 3.52
N GLY A 124 24.15 1.41 2.83
CA GLY A 124 24.70 2.29 1.80
C GLY A 124 25.77 3.24 2.32
N THR A 125 25.63 3.71 3.56
CA THR A 125 26.62 4.62 4.19
C THR A 125 27.79 3.91 4.87
N THR A 126 27.64 2.64 5.23
CA THR A 126 28.69 1.86 5.91
C THR A 126 29.57 1.10 4.93
N LEU A 127 29.02 0.61 3.82
CA LEU A 127 29.74 -0.20 2.82
C LEU A 127 30.22 0.62 1.61
N THR A 128 30.82 1.79 1.86
CA THR A 128 31.26 2.72 0.80
C THR A 128 32.41 2.22 -0.08
N GLY A 129 33.11 1.16 0.34
CA GLY A 129 34.24 0.57 -0.41
C GLY A 129 33.86 -0.48 -1.46
N LEU A 130 32.58 -0.85 -1.59
CA LEU A 130 32.12 -1.87 -2.54
C LEU A 130 31.77 -1.26 -3.91
N PRO A 131 31.98 -1.98 -5.03
CA PRO A 131 31.50 -1.55 -6.33
C PRO A 131 29.96 -1.44 -6.33
N ALA A 132 29.42 -0.48 -7.08
CA ALA A 132 27.98 -0.18 -7.11
C ALA A 132 27.10 -1.41 -7.41
N ALA A 133 27.61 -2.34 -8.23
CA ALA A 133 26.94 -3.58 -8.57
C ALA A 133 26.68 -4.50 -7.35
N LEU A 134 27.50 -4.43 -6.30
CA LEU A 134 27.31 -5.19 -5.06
C LEU A 134 26.64 -4.36 -3.95
N LEU A 135 26.88 -3.04 -3.96
CA LEU A 135 26.30 -2.14 -2.96
C LEU A 135 24.78 -2.02 -3.10
N ILE A 136 24.26 -1.91 -4.33
CA ILE A 136 22.82 -1.75 -4.54
C ILE A 136 22.04 -3.01 -4.07
N PRO A 137 22.41 -4.24 -4.48
CA PRO A 137 21.75 -5.45 -3.98
C PRO A 137 21.88 -5.63 -2.47
N SER A 138 23.03 -5.30 -1.86
CA SER A 138 23.20 -5.45 -0.42
C SER A 138 22.29 -4.50 0.37
N CYS A 139 22.11 -3.26 -0.10
CA CYS A 139 21.16 -2.31 0.48
C CYS A 139 19.71 -2.80 0.32
N MET A 140 19.35 -3.34 -0.85
CA MET A 140 18.01 -3.89 -1.10
C MET A 140 17.73 -5.10 -0.20
N LEU A 141 18.68 -6.02 -0.05
CA LEU A 141 18.56 -7.18 0.82
C LEU A 141 18.46 -6.78 2.29
N ALA A 142 19.26 -5.82 2.74
CA ALA A 142 19.17 -5.28 4.10
C ALA A 142 17.80 -4.64 4.36
N GLY A 143 17.27 -3.88 3.40
CA GLY A 143 15.93 -3.29 3.49
C GLY A 143 14.82 -4.33 3.54
N MET A 144 14.89 -5.36 2.69
CA MET A 144 13.97 -6.50 2.71
C MET A 144 14.00 -7.21 4.07
N LEU A 145 15.19 -7.54 4.59
CA LEU A 145 15.33 -8.24 5.86
C LEU A 145 14.80 -7.41 7.02
N ALA A 146 15.15 -6.12 7.10
CA ALA A 146 14.67 -5.24 8.16
C ALA A 146 13.13 -5.11 8.15
N GLY A 147 12.54 -4.88 6.97
CA GLY A 147 11.08 -4.82 6.83
C GLY A 147 10.41 -6.16 7.18
N ALA A 148 10.99 -7.28 6.76
CA ALA A 148 10.48 -8.63 7.03
C ALA A 148 10.52 -8.97 8.53
N LEU A 149 11.63 -8.66 9.21
CA LEU A 149 11.78 -8.82 10.65
C LEU A 149 10.79 -7.94 11.41
N TRP A 150 10.61 -6.69 10.99
CA TRP A 150 9.63 -5.79 11.61
C TRP A 150 8.19 -6.30 11.46
N GLY A 151 7.83 -6.76 10.25
CA GLY A 151 6.51 -7.34 10.00
C GLY A 151 6.26 -8.64 10.77
N ALA A 152 7.29 -9.48 10.89
CA ALA A 152 7.21 -10.73 11.63
C ALA A 152 6.82 -10.53 13.10
N ILE A 153 7.17 -9.41 13.74
CA ILE A 153 6.76 -9.11 15.12
C ILE A 153 5.23 -9.16 15.24
N ALA A 154 4.51 -8.41 14.41
CA ALA A 154 3.05 -8.41 14.41
C ALA A 154 2.47 -9.78 14.03
N GLY A 155 3.09 -10.46 13.05
CA GLY A 155 2.70 -11.82 12.65
C GLY A 155 2.79 -12.83 13.81
N VAL A 156 3.89 -12.81 14.54
CA VAL A 156 4.12 -13.67 15.71
C VAL A 156 3.16 -13.32 16.84
N LEU A 157 2.91 -12.02 17.10
CA LEU A 157 1.95 -11.59 18.12
C LEU A 157 0.53 -12.08 17.82
N LYS A 158 0.09 -11.96 16.56
CA LYS A 158 -1.20 -12.51 16.11
C LYS A 158 -1.22 -14.03 16.27
N ALA A 159 -0.18 -14.70 15.80
CA ALA A 159 -0.07 -16.14 15.75
C ALA A 159 0.02 -16.83 17.13
N THR A 160 0.63 -16.17 18.11
CA THR A 160 0.88 -16.73 19.45
C THR A 160 -0.11 -16.24 20.49
N ARG A 161 -0.47 -14.95 20.46
CA ARG A 161 -1.29 -14.29 21.50
C ARG A 161 -2.68 -13.89 21.02
N GLY A 162 -3.02 -14.12 19.74
CA GLY A 162 -4.32 -13.76 19.18
C GLY A 162 -4.58 -12.25 19.12
N VAL A 163 -3.54 -11.42 19.27
CA VAL A 163 -3.65 -9.96 19.25
C VAL A 163 -4.22 -9.51 17.89
N HIS A 164 -5.13 -8.54 17.91
CA HIS A 164 -5.67 -7.95 16.68
C HIS A 164 -4.56 -7.25 15.89
N GLU A 165 -4.37 -7.74 14.66
CA GLU A 165 -3.34 -7.32 13.73
C GLU A 165 -3.43 -5.83 13.41
N VAL A 166 -4.65 -5.29 13.25
CA VAL A 166 -4.92 -3.86 13.00
C VAL A 166 -4.32 -2.99 14.10
N ILE A 167 -4.66 -3.26 15.36
CA ILE A 167 -4.23 -2.46 16.50
C ILE A 167 -2.72 -2.61 16.71
N SER A 168 -2.21 -3.85 16.72
CA SER A 168 -0.78 -4.08 16.92
C SER A 168 0.08 -3.41 15.87
N THR A 169 -0.39 -3.40 14.61
CA THR A 169 0.37 -2.79 13.52
C THR A 169 0.29 -1.27 13.52
N ILE A 170 -0.81 -0.68 13.95
CA ILE A 170 -0.90 0.76 14.22
C ILE A 170 0.08 1.16 15.33
N MET A 171 0.10 0.44 16.45
CA MET A 171 1.02 0.74 17.56
C MET A 171 2.48 0.55 17.16
N LEU A 172 2.80 -0.52 16.43
CA LEU A 172 4.14 -0.75 15.90
C LEU A 172 4.57 0.31 14.90
N ASN A 173 3.65 0.91 14.14
CA ASN A 173 3.98 2.03 13.27
C ASN A 173 4.39 3.27 14.07
N SER A 174 3.67 3.61 15.14
CA SER A 174 4.06 4.70 16.04
C SER A 174 5.42 4.44 16.71
N ILE A 175 5.67 3.20 17.13
CA ILE A 175 6.98 2.81 17.69
C ILE A 175 8.07 2.92 16.62
N ALA A 176 7.80 2.47 15.38
CA ALA A 176 8.74 2.61 14.27
C ALA A 176 9.07 4.08 14.04
N VAL A 177 8.07 4.93 13.86
CA VAL A 177 8.27 6.38 13.66
C VAL A 177 9.06 6.99 14.82
N GLY A 178 8.75 6.67 16.07
CA GLY A 178 9.47 7.20 17.23
C GLY A 178 10.93 6.73 17.32
N ILE A 179 11.20 5.45 17.04
CA ILE A 179 12.57 4.93 16.98
C ILE A 179 13.33 5.56 15.83
N ILE A 180 12.69 5.73 14.68
CA ILE A 180 13.29 6.31 13.48
C ILE A 180 13.59 7.78 13.68
N ASP A 181 12.65 8.54 14.23
CA ASP A 181 12.87 9.93 14.56
C ASP A 181 14.02 10.08 15.56
N TYR A 182 14.12 9.19 16.55
CA TYR A 182 15.28 9.12 17.43
C TYR A 182 16.58 8.79 16.67
N LEU A 183 16.59 7.77 15.81
CA LEU A 183 17.76 7.35 15.03
C LEU A 183 18.23 8.47 14.09
N VAL A 184 17.31 9.16 13.43
CA VAL A 184 17.59 10.29 12.53
C VAL A 184 18.09 11.49 13.33
N SER A 185 17.46 11.79 14.46
CA SER A 185 17.73 13.01 15.23
C SER A 185 18.97 12.93 16.13
N TYR A 186 19.39 11.73 16.54
CA TYR A 186 20.52 11.52 17.45
C TYR A 186 21.74 10.88 16.77
N PRO A 187 21.80 9.55 16.52
CA PRO A 187 23.00 8.90 15.96
C PRO A 187 23.28 9.31 14.53
N LEU A 188 22.23 9.72 13.82
CA LEU A 188 22.32 10.28 12.50
C LEU A 188 22.29 11.84 12.53
N LYS A 189 23.07 12.54 13.42
CA LYS A 189 23.31 14.03 13.39
C LYS A 189 24.73 14.77 13.09
N GLN A 190 25.30 14.93 11.85
CA GLN A 190 26.10 15.98 11.16
C GLN A 190 25.72 17.41 11.55
N GLN A 191 26.71 18.12 12.10
CA GLN A 191 26.54 19.43 12.74
C GLN A 191 26.44 20.59 11.73
N GLY A 192 25.54 21.55 11.98
CA GLY A 192 25.54 22.87 11.33
C GLY A 192 24.34 23.24 10.43
N GLN A 193 23.27 22.44 10.34
CA GLN A 193 22.03 22.81 9.63
C GLN A 193 20.78 22.63 10.52
N PRO A 194 19.72 23.46 10.35
CA PRO A 194 18.47 23.36 11.13
C PRO A 194 17.70 22.03 10.95
N ILE A 195 18.16 21.15 10.06
CA ILE A 195 17.55 19.88 9.69
C ILE A 195 18.53 18.75 10.05
N PRO A 196 18.10 17.68 10.76
CA PRO A 196 18.97 16.60 11.20
C PRO A 196 19.56 15.79 10.02
N ARG A 197 20.87 15.55 10.10
CA ARG A 197 21.86 14.85 9.21
C ARG A 197 22.96 14.32 10.11
N THR A 198 23.76 13.23 9.87
CA THR A 198 24.63 12.16 10.59
C THR A 198 25.91 12.32 11.50
N ALA A 199 25.92 11.89 12.80
CA ALA A 199 27.05 11.30 13.60
C ALA A 199 26.82 11.01 15.14
N TRP A 200 27.38 9.86 15.57
CA TRP A 200 27.73 9.28 16.90
C TRP A 200 26.69 8.58 17.79
N VAL A 201 27.10 7.35 18.15
CA VAL A 201 26.33 6.24 18.70
C VAL A 201 26.66 6.04 20.19
N LEU A 202 25.66 5.50 20.91
CA LEU A 202 25.70 4.78 22.20
C LEU A 202 25.57 5.61 23.50
N GLN A 203 24.40 5.56 24.16
CA GLN A 203 24.10 4.74 25.37
C GLN A 203 22.93 5.28 26.21
N ARG A 204 22.23 4.32 26.85
CA ARG A 204 21.20 4.37 27.92
C ARG A 204 19.76 4.58 27.40
N THR A 205 18.78 3.70 27.65
CA THR A 205 18.57 2.80 28.81
C THR A 205 17.63 1.62 28.49
N THR A 206 17.77 0.60 29.32
CA THR A 206 16.88 -0.55 29.58
C THR A 206 15.49 -0.13 30.05
N LEU A 207 14.44 -0.35 29.27
CA LEU A 207 13.05 -0.42 29.75
C LEU A 207 12.19 -1.16 28.71
N GLY A 208 11.70 -2.33 29.10
CA GLY A 208 10.89 -3.21 28.25
C GLY A 208 11.00 -4.69 28.57
N PHE A 209 11.75 -5.07 29.62
CA PHE A 209 11.64 -6.40 30.21
C PHE A 209 10.29 -6.49 30.95
N ARG A 210 9.42 -7.35 30.42
CA ARG A 210 8.17 -7.95 30.96
C ARG A 210 6.89 -7.52 30.26
N PHE A 211 6.41 -8.43 29.41
CA PHE A 211 5.00 -8.80 29.39
C PHE A 211 4.90 -10.31 29.29
N ASP A 212 4.67 -10.92 30.45
CA ASP A 212 4.33 -12.31 30.61
C ASP A 212 2.80 -12.52 30.45
N THR A 213 2.46 -13.73 29.98
CA THR A 213 1.18 -14.44 30.12
C THR A 213 -0.16 -13.70 29.99
N VAL A 214 -0.74 -13.65 28.79
CA VAL A 214 -2.17 -14.02 28.57
C VAL A 214 -2.39 -14.40 27.11
N GLY A 215 -3.05 -15.52 26.84
CA GLY A 215 -4.32 -15.47 26.12
C GLY A 215 -4.63 -16.82 25.48
N LYS A 216 -5.33 -17.67 26.22
CA LYS A 216 -5.85 -18.97 25.76
C LYS A 216 -6.83 -18.73 24.61
N ASN A 217 -6.59 -19.35 23.45
CA ASN A 217 -7.36 -20.51 22.96
C ASN A 217 -7.14 -20.69 21.44
N ARG A 218 -6.28 -21.64 21.07
CA ARG A 218 -5.89 -21.96 19.68
C ARG A 218 -6.62 -23.19 19.11
N HIS A 219 -7.56 -23.76 19.87
CA HIS A 219 -8.17 -25.07 19.60
C HIS A 219 -9.15 -25.12 18.42
N ALA A 220 -9.59 -23.99 17.86
CA ALA A 220 -10.61 -24.00 16.81
C ALA A 220 -10.08 -24.34 15.41
N ALA A 221 -8.76 -24.43 15.20
CA ALA A 221 -8.20 -24.41 13.85
C ALA A 221 -7.25 -25.58 13.50
N CYS A 222 -7.04 -26.51 14.43
CA CYS A 222 -6.23 -27.72 14.21
C CYS A 222 -6.95 -28.83 13.41
N TYR A 223 -8.25 -28.69 13.11
CA TYR A 223 -9.02 -29.73 12.41
C TYR A 223 -8.67 -29.88 10.91
N ALA A 224 -7.84 -29.00 10.35
CA ALA A 224 -7.43 -29.03 8.94
C ALA A 224 -5.92 -29.33 8.71
N GLY A 225 -5.14 -29.64 9.74
CA GLY A 225 -3.70 -29.97 9.60
C GLY A 225 -2.77 -28.80 9.20
N ILE A 226 -3.29 -27.58 9.04
CA ILE A 226 -2.51 -26.39 8.66
C ILE A 226 -1.89 -25.73 9.90
N ARG A 227 -0.57 -25.49 9.88
CA ARG A 227 0.13 -24.78 10.98
C ARG A 227 -0.07 -23.26 10.86
N ILE A 228 -1.24 -22.78 11.27
CA ILE A 228 -1.69 -21.38 11.15
C ILE A 228 -0.67 -20.32 11.62
N PRO A 229 0.10 -20.49 12.72
CA PRO A 229 1.11 -19.51 13.11
C PRO A 229 2.16 -19.22 12.06
N TYR A 230 2.57 -20.24 11.30
CA TYR A 230 3.61 -20.11 10.30
C TYR A 230 3.07 -19.43 9.04
N VAL A 231 1.80 -19.65 8.71
CA VAL A 231 1.13 -18.96 7.60
C VAL A 231 0.97 -17.48 7.91
N ILE A 232 0.49 -17.14 9.11
CA ILE A 232 0.32 -15.73 9.55
C ILE A 232 1.68 -15.03 9.65
N SER A 233 2.65 -15.65 10.32
CA SER A 233 3.98 -15.05 10.50
C SER A 233 4.74 -14.97 9.17
N GLY A 234 4.64 -16.00 8.33
CA GLY A 234 5.25 -16.04 7.01
C GLY A 234 4.65 -15.03 6.04
N ALA A 235 3.32 -14.83 6.06
CA ALA A 235 2.67 -13.80 5.26
C ALA A 235 3.08 -12.39 5.70
N MET A 236 3.18 -12.12 7.01
CA MET A 236 3.67 -10.84 7.52
C MET A 236 5.16 -10.61 7.25
N PHE A 237 5.97 -11.67 7.29
CA PHE A 237 7.37 -11.62 6.89
C PHE A 237 7.51 -11.31 5.39
N ALA A 238 6.76 -11.99 4.52
CA ALA A 238 6.78 -11.76 3.09
C ALA A 238 6.26 -10.36 2.72
N SER A 239 5.17 -9.92 3.35
CA SER A 239 4.70 -8.54 3.25
C SER A 239 5.76 -7.55 3.69
N GLY A 240 6.41 -7.80 4.83
CA GLY A 240 7.48 -6.96 5.35
C GLY A 240 8.69 -6.89 4.43
N ALA A 241 9.04 -8.00 3.77
CA ALA A 241 10.11 -8.02 2.78
C ALA A 241 9.79 -7.16 1.56
N LEU A 242 8.55 -7.24 1.05
CA LEU A 242 8.09 -6.43 -0.09
C LEU A 242 8.00 -4.94 0.26
N ALA A 243 7.46 -4.60 1.43
CA ALA A 243 7.41 -3.23 1.92
C ALA A 243 8.82 -2.67 2.18
N GLY A 244 9.70 -3.47 2.78
CA GLY A 244 11.09 -3.12 3.05
C GLY A 244 11.90 -2.90 1.77
N LEU A 245 11.65 -3.70 0.73
CA LEU A 245 12.18 -3.47 -0.62
C LEU A 245 11.70 -2.13 -1.18
N GLY A 246 10.40 -1.81 -1.01
CA GLY A 246 9.84 -0.52 -1.39
C GLY A 246 10.57 0.66 -0.74
N GLY A 247 10.83 0.57 0.57
CA GLY A 247 11.60 1.58 1.30
C GLY A 247 13.05 1.69 0.85
N ALA A 248 13.71 0.57 0.55
CA ALA A 248 15.06 0.56 0.01
C ALA A 248 15.13 1.23 -1.37
N VAL A 249 14.19 0.92 -2.26
CA VAL A 249 14.09 1.51 -3.60
C VAL A 249 13.84 3.01 -3.53
N GLU A 250 12.96 3.46 -2.64
CA GLU A 250 12.69 4.88 -2.46
C GLU A 250 13.94 5.65 -1.99
N THR A 251 14.64 5.09 -1.00
CA THR A 251 15.83 5.71 -0.41
C THR A 251 16.98 5.80 -1.40
N LEU A 252 17.24 4.74 -2.17
CA LEU A 252 18.34 4.67 -3.13
C LEU A 252 18.03 5.38 -4.44
N GLY A 253 16.79 5.26 -4.93
CA GLY A 253 16.39 5.63 -6.28
C GLY A 253 15.67 6.98 -6.43
N VAL A 254 15.09 7.51 -5.35
CA VAL A 254 14.30 8.77 -5.41
C VAL A 254 14.99 9.90 -4.66
N VAL A 255 15.39 9.66 -3.41
CA VAL A 255 15.92 10.73 -2.55
C VAL A 255 17.47 10.74 -2.58
N HIS A 256 18.11 9.62 -2.99
CA HIS A 256 19.57 9.40 -2.95
C HIS A 256 20.23 9.62 -1.57
N ARG A 257 19.44 9.98 -0.55
CA ARG A 257 19.77 10.30 0.83
C ARG A 257 18.52 10.00 1.66
N TYR A 258 18.65 9.55 2.90
CA TYR A 258 17.47 9.37 3.74
C TYR A 258 17.05 10.72 4.35
N GLU A 259 15.84 11.19 4.04
CA GLU A 259 15.21 12.36 4.65
C GLU A 259 14.02 11.91 5.52
N ALA A 260 14.07 12.20 6.82
CA ALA A 260 12.97 11.89 7.73
C ALA A 260 11.71 12.64 7.29
N GLY A 261 10.64 11.88 7.00
CA GLY A 261 9.36 12.40 6.52
C GLY A 261 9.10 12.21 5.02
N SER A 262 10.11 11.94 4.19
CA SER A 262 9.93 11.77 2.74
C SER A 262 9.12 10.51 2.39
N SER A 263 9.39 9.40 3.10
CA SER A 263 8.64 8.13 3.02
C SER A 263 7.36 8.10 3.84
N SER A 264 6.96 9.22 4.47
CA SER A 264 5.77 9.26 5.33
C SER A 264 4.50 9.22 4.48
N GLY A 265 3.67 8.18 4.65
CA GLY A 265 2.40 8.02 3.95
C GLY A 265 2.36 6.88 2.93
N LEU A 266 3.50 6.47 2.35
CA LEU A 266 3.51 5.51 1.24
C LEU A 266 2.93 4.14 1.60
N GLY A 267 3.18 3.65 2.82
CA GLY A 267 2.58 2.41 3.31
C GLY A 267 1.07 2.50 3.48
N PHE A 268 0.51 3.69 3.74
CA PHE A 268 -0.93 3.91 3.79
C PHE A 268 -1.53 4.01 2.38
N ASP A 269 -0.84 4.69 1.45
CA ASP A 269 -1.24 4.72 0.04
C ASP A 269 -1.24 3.31 -0.56
N GLY A 270 -0.30 2.46 -0.13
CA GLY A 270 -0.28 1.04 -0.46
C GLY A 270 -1.57 0.30 -0.08
N ILE A 271 -2.23 0.66 1.02
CA ILE A 271 -3.52 0.08 1.42
C ILE A 271 -4.59 0.45 0.40
N THR A 272 -4.68 1.73 0.04
CA THR A 272 -5.62 2.23 -0.97
C THR A 272 -5.42 1.51 -2.30
N ILE A 273 -4.17 1.32 -2.72
CA ILE A 273 -3.82 0.61 -3.96
C ILE A 273 -4.23 -0.86 -3.87
N ALA A 274 -3.94 -1.54 -2.76
CA ALA A 274 -4.28 -2.96 -2.58
C ALA A 274 -5.80 -3.20 -2.57
N LEU A 275 -6.55 -2.26 -1.99
CA LEU A 275 -8.02 -2.27 -1.99
C LEU A 275 -8.59 -1.98 -3.39
N LEU A 276 -8.04 -0.99 -4.10
CA LEU A 276 -8.41 -0.68 -5.48
C LEU A 276 -8.15 -1.89 -6.41
N ALA A 277 -7.05 -2.60 -6.17
CA ALA A 277 -6.66 -3.81 -6.88
C ALA A 277 -7.41 -5.08 -6.41
N ARG A 278 -8.27 -5.00 -5.38
CA ARG A 278 -8.99 -6.13 -4.76
C ARG A 278 -8.08 -7.33 -4.47
N SER A 279 -6.88 -7.12 -3.93
CA SER A 279 -5.87 -8.15 -3.63
C SER A 279 -5.27 -8.91 -4.83
N ASN A 280 -5.48 -8.41 -6.07
CA ASN A 280 -4.89 -8.98 -7.28
C ASN A 280 -3.53 -8.31 -7.61
N PRO A 281 -2.40 -9.06 -7.58
CA PRO A 281 -1.05 -8.55 -7.84
C PRO A 281 -0.89 -7.84 -9.19
N TRP A 282 -1.61 -8.29 -10.22
CA TRP A 282 -1.54 -7.69 -11.54
C TRP A 282 -2.27 -6.36 -11.61
N ALA A 283 -3.35 -6.19 -10.84
CA ALA A 283 -4.10 -4.94 -10.77
C ALA A 283 -3.41 -3.87 -9.91
N THR A 284 -2.49 -4.26 -9.02
CA THR A 284 -1.68 -3.34 -8.20
C THR A 284 -0.77 -2.44 -9.03
N ILE A 285 -0.24 -2.93 -10.16
CA ILE A 285 0.67 -2.17 -11.02
C ILE A 285 -0.03 -0.93 -11.64
N PRO A 286 -1.14 -1.08 -12.39
CA PRO A 286 -1.83 0.08 -12.96
C PRO A 286 -2.44 0.98 -11.87
N ALA A 287 -2.91 0.41 -10.75
CA ALA A 287 -3.41 1.18 -9.62
C ALA A 287 -2.32 2.08 -9.00
N ALA A 288 -1.14 1.54 -8.74
CA ALA A 288 -0.02 2.29 -8.19
C ALA A 288 0.52 3.33 -9.16
N LEU A 289 0.51 3.05 -10.47
CA LEU A 289 0.90 4.03 -11.49
C LEU A 289 -0.06 5.23 -11.53
N LEU A 290 -1.37 4.97 -11.42
CA LEU A 290 -2.38 6.02 -11.33
C LEU A 290 -2.18 6.85 -10.06
N VAL A 291 -2.05 6.21 -8.89
CA VAL A 291 -1.86 6.89 -7.60
C VAL A 291 -0.54 7.66 -7.57
N GLY A 292 0.54 7.11 -8.15
CA GLY A 292 1.85 7.78 -8.23
C GLY A 292 1.88 8.96 -9.20
N ALA A 293 1.11 8.91 -10.29
CA ALA A 293 0.99 10.01 -11.23
C ALA A 293 0.19 11.19 -10.64
N LEU A 294 -0.82 10.92 -9.80
CA LEU A 294 -1.79 11.92 -9.34
C LEU A 294 -1.16 13.14 -8.63
N PRO A 295 -0.17 13.01 -7.72
CA PRO A 295 0.49 14.17 -7.11
C PRO A 295 1.31 15.00 -8.13
N ILE A 296 1.92 14.35 -9.13
CA ILE A 296 2.70 15.01 -10.18
C ILE A 296 1.79 15.83 -11.08
N LEU A 297 0.63 15.25 -11.41
CA LEU A 297 -0.47 15.86 -12.14
C LEU A 297 -0.97 17.13 -11.45
N ALA A 298 -1.26 17.07 -10.14
CA ALA A 298 -1.75 18.22 -9.38
C ALA A 298 -0.70 19.35 -9.26
N GLY A 299 0.54 19.02 -8.91
CA GLY A 299 1.59 20.02 -8.64
C GLY A 299 1.95 20.90 -9.83
N LEU A 300 1.84 20.39 -11.06
CA LEU A 300 2.19 21.15 -12.27
C LEU A 300 1.06 22.10 -12.72
N VAL A 301 -0.20 21.71 -12.57
CA VAL A 301 -1.35 22.59 -12.89
C VAL A 301 -1.41 23.78 -11.93
N PHE A 302 -1.18 23.56 -10.63
CA PHE A 302 -1.14 24.65 -9.64
C PHE A 302 0.17 25.43 -9.68
N GLY A 303 1.30 24.79 -10.03
CA GLY A 303 2.59 25.45 -10.21
C GLY A 303 2.63 26.45 -11.37
N GLN A 304 1.81 26.25 -12.41
CA GLN A 304 1.66 27.25 -13.47
C GLN A 304 0.99 28.53 -12.95
N ARG A 305 0.10 28.45 -11.95
CA ARG A 305 -0.52 29.63 -11.30
C ARG A 305 0.50 30.50 -10.54
N ALA A 306 1.52 29.88 -9.96
CA ALA A 306 2.59 30.59 -9.26
C ALA A 306 3.58 31.29 -10.22
N LYS A 307 3.82 30.72 -11.40
CA LYS A 307 4.72 31.30 -12.42
C LYS A 307 4.05 32.30 -13.36
N SER A 308 2.73 32.19 -13.56
CA SER A 308 2.03 33.03 -14.55
C SER A 308 1.62 34.40 -14.04
N GLY A 309 1.93 34.76 -12.78
CA GLY A 309 1.86 36.15 -12.30
C GLY A 309 0.63 36.91 -12.78
N VAL A 310 -0.54 36.25 -12.80
CA VAL A 310 -1.75 36.86 -13.35
C VAL A 310 -2.15 37.93 -12.36
N ALA A 311 -1.81 39.16 -12.74
CA ALA A 311 -2.03 40.38 -12.03
C ALA A 311 -3.47 40.45 -11.53
N LEU A 312 -3.64 40.52 -10.21
CA LEU A 312 -4.90 40.90 -9.56
C LEU A 312 -5.13 42.41 -9.68
N THR A 313 -4.96 42.99 -10.87
CA THR A 313 -5.24 44.41 -11.13
C THR A 313 -6.03 44.57 -12.43
N SER A 314 -7.25 44.04 -12.47
CA SER A 314 -8.33 44.66 -13.23
C SER A 314 -9.66 44.10 -12.73
N GLY A 315 -10.44 44.95 -12.05
CA GLY A 315 -11.81 44.58 -11.68
C GLY A 315 -12.38 45.12 -10.39
N TRP A 316 -11.92 46.25 -9.84
CA TRP A 316 -12.75 47.08 -8.97
C TRP A 316 -12.49 48.56 -9.31
N GLY A 317 -13.37 49.12 -10.11
CA GLY A 317 -13.45 50.56 -10.29
C GLY A 317 -14.11 51.18 -9.07
N SER A 318 -13.39 52.12 -8.47
CA SER A 318 -13.89 53.42 -7.99
C SER A 318 -12.67 54.33 -7.83
#